data_AF-A0A523HNA4-F1
#
_entry.id   AF-A0A523HNA4-F1
#
_cell.length_a   1.000
_cell.length_b   1.000
_cell.length_c   1.000
_cell.angle_alpha   90.00
_cell.angle_beta   90.00
_cell.angle_gamma   90.00
#
_symmetry.space_group_name_H-M   'P 1'
#
loop_
_entity.id
_entity.type
_entity.pdbx_description
1 polymer ?
#
loop_
_entity_poly.entity_id
_entity_poly.type
_entity_poly.pdbx_seq_one_letter_code
_entity_poly.pdbx_strand_id
1 'polypeptide(L)'
;MDPSLSIGGRPGNWLERLLSIRVAVNVETLVFAGILVAAVLTRFYSLETRVMSHDESLHTFYSFELAEGRGYKHTPLMHGPLQFHLVALSYFLFGDSDASARIPAALAGVAAIGLVWVFRRWLGKIGVIVTAALMLISPFMLYYSRYVRNDAYVVLLGLLMFWAVFRYFETRENRWLYLLSVAMALHFATKETSFL
;
A
#
# COMPACT_ATOMS: atom_id res chain seq x y z
N MET A 1 -49.16 -28.52 -16.16
CA MET A 1 -48.48 -27.22 -15.99
C MET A 1 -48.21 -27.06 -14.51
N ASP A 2 -46.98 -27.30 -14.08
CA ASP A 2 -46.55 -27.13 -12.69
C ASP A 2 -45.48 -26.02 -12.65
N PRO A 3 -45.77 -24.86 -12.04
CA PRO A 3 -44.83 -23.77 -11.89
C PRO A 3 -44.24 -23.76 -10.46
N SER A 4 -43.31 -24.66 -10.15
CA SER A 4 -42.46 -24.53 -8.97
C SER A 4 -41.17 -23.79 -9.34
N LEU A 5 -41.27 -22.48 -9.15
CA LEU A 5 -40.29 -21.44 -9.42
C LEU A 5 -38.95 -21.65 -8.71
N SER A 6 -37.91 -21.33 -9.47
CA SER A 6 -36.52 -21.10 -9.11
C SER A 6 -36.29 -20.60 -7.68
N ILE A 7 -35.59 -21.40 -6.86
CA ILE A 7 -34.84 -20.87 -5.73
C ILE A 7 -33.56 -20.26 -6.28
N GLY A 8 -33.69 -19.03 -6.80
CA GLY A 8 -32.56 -18.14 -7.01
C GLY A 8 -31.98 -17.78 -5.65
N GLY A 9 -30.94 -18.49 -5.23
CA GLY A 9 -30.16 -18.14 -4.05
C GLY A 9 -29.67 -16.70 -4.18
N ARG A 10 -30.16 -15.81 -3.30
CA ARG A 10 -29.71 -14.42 -3.23
C ARG A 10 -28.18 -14.42 -3.09
N PRO A 11 -27.43 -13.67 -3.92
CA PRO A 11 -26.00 -13.54 -3.70
C PRO A 11 -25.79 -12.96 -2.30
N GLY A 12 -25.16 -13.73 -1.42
CA GLY A 12 -24.98 -13.38 0.00
C GLY A 12 -24.42 -11.97 0.17
N ASN A 13 -24.88 -11.27 1.21
CA ASN A 13 -24.46 -9.91 1.53
C ASN A 13 -22.93 -9.81 1.51
N TRP A 14 -22.38 -8.72 0.96
CA TRP A 14 -20.93 -8.52 0.85
C TRP A 14 -20.21 -8.61 2.21
N LEU A 15 -20.91 -8.27 3.30
CA LEU A 15 -20.49 -8.46 4.69
C LEU A 15 -20.34 -9.93 5.07
N GLU A 16 -21.30 -10.79 4.70
CA GLU A 16 -21.20 -12.24 4.94
C GLU A 16 -20.04 -12.84 4.13
N ARG A 17 -19.80 -12.33 2.93
CA ARG A 17 -18.64 -12.74 2.11
C ARG A 17 -17.32 -12.35 2.76
N LEU A 18 -17.21 -11.15 3.33
CA LEU A 18 -16.03 -10.70 4.10
C LEU A 18 -15.86 -11.50 5.40
N LEU A 19 -16.93 -11.74 6.15
CA LEU A 19 -16.91 -12.52 7.39
C LEU A 19 -16.66 -14.01 7.13
N SER A 20 -17.01 -14.50 5.94
CA SER A 20 -16.76 -15.89 5.51
C SER A 20 -15.33 -16.15 5.03
N ILE A 21 -14.45 -15.14 5.00
CA ILE A 21 -13.03 -15.33 4.68
C ILE A 21 -12.42 -16.19 5.79
N ARG A 22 -12.49 -17.51 5.62
CA ARG A 22 -11.81 -18.48 6.46
C ARG A 22 -10.34 -18.49 6.05
N VAL A 23 -9.53 -17.70 6.75
CA VAL A 23 -8.09 -17.89 6.71
C VAL A 23 -7.80 -19.19 7.44
N ALA A 24 -7.44 -20.25 6.72
CA ALA A 24 -6.98 -21.48 7.34
C ALA A 24 -5.70 -21.17 8.13
N VAL A 25 -5.79 -21.21 9.45
CA VAL A 25 -4.65 -20.92 10.33
C VAL A 25 -3.67 -22.08 10.26
N ASN A 26 -2.74 -21.98 9.31
CA ASN A 26 -1.64 -22.91 9.14
C ASN A 26 -0.35 -22.25 9.60
N VAL A 27 0.70 -23.04 9.83
CA VAL A 27 2.04 -22.54 10.22
C VAL A 27 2.53 -21.46 9.25
N GLU A 28 2.32 -21.65 7.95
CA GLU A 28 2.65 -20.66 6.91
C GLU A 28 1.99 -19.29 7.15
N THR A 29 0.69 -19.29 7.45
CA THR A 29 -0.06 -18.06 7.73
C THR A 29 0.41 -17.41 9.03
N LEU A 30 0.72 -18.20 10.06
CA LEU A 30 1.28 -17.69 11.31
C LEU A 30 2.66 -17.06 11.11
N VAL A 31 3.53 -17.70 10.33
CA VAL A 31 4.85 -17.15 9.98
C VAL A 31 4.71 -15.84 9.21
N PHE A 32 3.84 -15.80 8.20
CA PHE A 32 3.60 -14.56 7.44
C PHE A 32 2.99 -13.45 8.30
N ALA A 33 2.05 -13.79 9.18
CA ALA A 33 1.49 -12.83 10.14
C ALA A 33 2.57 -12.29 11.09
N GLY A 34 3.48 -13.15 11.55
CA GLY A 34 4.66 -12.74 12.33
C GLY A 34 5.56 -11.77 11.57
N ILE A 35 5.81 -12.02 10.28
CA ILE A 35 6.55 -11.09 9.40
C ILE A 35 5.83 -9.74 9.30
N LEU A 36 4.50 -9.72 9.18
CA LEU A 36 3.73 -8.47 9.13
C LEU A 36 3.75 -7.71 10.44
N VAL A 37 3.63 -8.40 11.58
CA VAL A 37 3.77 -7.77 12.89
C VAL A 37 5.17 -7.17 13.02
N ALA A 38 6.22 -7.91 12.66
CA ALA A 38 7.58 -7.39 12.64
C ALA A 38 7.76 -6.20 11.68
N ALA A 39 7.08 -6.22 10.52
CA ALA A 39 7.09 -5.09 9.59
C ALA A 39 6.46 -3.85 10.24
N VAL A 40 5.28 -3.98 10.86
CA VAL A 40 4.65 -2.87 11.60
C VAL A 40 5.58 -2.35 12.67
N LEU A 41 6.12 -3.22 13.52
CA LEU A 41 7.03 -2.81 14.60
C LEU A 41 8.24 -2.06 14.05
N THR A 42 8.96 -2.62 13.07
CA THR A 42 10.18 -2.01 12.54
C THR A 42 9.95 -0.71 11.77
N ARG A 43 8.80 -0.55 11.10
CA ARG A 43 8.47 0.65 10.31
C ARG A 43 7.94 1.77 11.21
N PHE A 44 7.21 1.46 12.27
CA PHE A 44 6.65 2.44 13.19
C PHE A 44 7.52 2.72 14.41
N TYR A 45 8.52 1.88 14.68
CA TYR A 45 9.44 2.10 15.79
C TYR A 45 10.27 3.37 15.59
N SER A 46 10.15 4.31 16.54
CA SER A 46 10.99 5.51 16.61
C SER A 46 10.96 6.34 15.33
N LEU A 47 9.75 6.66 14.83
CA LEU A 47 9.58 7.51 13.64
C LEU A 47 9.96 8.98 13.89
N GLU A 48 9.90 9.46 15.13
CA GLU A 48 10.16 10.86 15.49
C GLU A 48 11.67 11.20 15.53
N THR A 49 12.52 10.25 15.90
CA THR A 49 13.87 10.56 16.39
C THR A 49 14.86 11.04 15.34
N ARG A 50 14.59 10.81 14.04
CA ARG A 50 15.49 11.26 12.97
C ARG A 50 15.03 12.62 12.47
N VAL A 51 15.93 13.60 12.50
CA VAL A 51 15.69 14.93 11.90
C VAL A 51 15.30 14.80 10.43
N MET A 52 14.37 15.63 9.97
CA MET A 52 14.01 15.73 8.56
C MET A 52 15.22 16.11 7.70
N SER A 53 15.46 15.32 6.66
CA SER A 53 16.48 15.62 5.67
C SER A 53 16.05 16.78 4.76
N HIS A 54 16.99 17.26 3.95
CA HIS A 54 16.67 18.21 2.88
C HIS A 54 15.56 17.67 1.95
N ASP A 55 15.66 16.40 1.52
CA ASP A 55 14.67 15.81 0.62
C ASP A 55 13.30 15.61 1.28
N GLU A 56 13.22 15.47 2.60
CA GLU A 56 11.93 15.38 3.32
C GLU A 56 11.29 16.74 3.53
N SER A 57 12.09 17.78 3.80
CA SER A 57 11.63 19.08 4.30
C SER A 57 10.61 19.80 3.40
N LEU A 58 10.79 19.71 2.08
CA LEU A 58 9.86 20.33 1.13
C LEU A 58 8.52 19.57 1.10
N HIS A 59 8.58 18.24 1.19
CA HIS A 59 7.38 17.42 1.24
C HIS A 59 6.59 17.65 2.52
N THR A 60 7.26 17.76 3.67
CA THR A 60 6.60 18.06 4.94
C THR A 60 6.01 19.47 4.95
N PHE A 61 6.78 20.47 4.54
CA PHE A 61 6.35 21.88 4.53
C PHE A 61 5.08 22.10 3.67
N TYR A 62 5.07 21.67 2.41
CA TYR A 62 3.90 21.89 1.55
C TYR A 62 2.69 21.04 1.95
N SER A 63 2.91 19.90 2.61
CA SER A 63 1.81 19.11 3.17
C SER A 63 1.21 19.79 4.41
N PHE A 64 2.04 20.46 5.20
CA PHE A 64 1.60 21.29 6.32
C PHE A 64 0.80 22.50 5.85
N GLU A 65 1.29 23.24 4.85
CA GLU A 65 0.54 24.33 4.20
C GLU A 65 -0.84 23.87 3.71
N LEU A 66 -0.91 22.68 3.12
CA LEU A 66 -2.17 22.07 2.68
C LEU A 66 -3.09 21.74 3.86
N ALA A 67 -2.56 21.11 4.92
CA ALA A 67 -3.33 20.73 6.11
C ALA A 67 -3.91 21.96 6.84
N GLU A 68 -3.16 23.06 6.85
CA GLU A 68 -3.55 24.35 7.45
C GLU A 68 -4.52 25.18 6.59
N GLY A 69 -4.90 24.68 5.40
CA GLY A 69 -5.82 25.36 4.50
C GLY A 69 -5.21 26.54 3.75
N ARG A 70 -3.87 26.71 3.77
CA ARG A 70 -3.15 27.71 2.93
C ARG A 70 -3.07 27.28 1.46
N GLY A 71 -3.39 26.02 1.19
CA GLY A 71 -3.51 25.43 -0.13
C GLY A 71 -2.22 24.75 -0.60
N TYR A 72 -2.34 24.01 -1.69
CA TYR A 72 -1.22 23.33 -2.34
C TYR A 72 -1.26 23.60 -3.84
N LYS A 73 -0.13 24.03 -4.40
CA LYS A 73 0.06 24.17 -5.85
C LYS A 73 1.14 23.21 -6.30
N HIS A 74 0.74 22.24 -7.12
CA HIS A 74 1.69 21.30 -7.70
C HIS A 74 2.75 22.03 -8.53
N THR A 75 4.00 21.62 -8.33
CA THR A 75 5.15 22.02 -9.14
C THR A 75 5.86 20.75 -9.63
N PRO A 76 6.19 20.64 -10.93
CA PRO A 76 6.90 19.48 -11.46
C PRO A 76 8.28 19.23 -10.83
N LEU A 77 8.85 20.24 -10.15
CA LEU A 77 10.13 20.10 -9.45
C LEU A 77 10.06 19.13 -8.25
N MET A 78 8.86 18.80 -7.76
CA MET A 78 8.67 18.07 -6.49
C MET A 78 7.96 16.72 -6.67
N HIS A 79 8.05 16.11 -7.85
CA HIS A 79 7.32 14.89 -8.22
C HIS A 79 5.79 15.03 -8.08
N GLY A 80 5.08 13.91 -8.10
CA GLY A 80 3.62 13.88 -8.13
C GLY A 80 2.95 14.33 -6.81
N PRO A 81 1.68 14.79 -6.88
CA PRO A 81 0.98 15.38 -5.74
C PRO A 81 0.50 14.39 -4.67
N LEU A 82 0.49 13.07 -4.93
CA LEU A 82 -0.15 12.08 -4.06
C LEU A 82 0.41 12.11 -2.65
N GLN A 83 1.74 12.11 -2.52
CA GLN A 83 2.39 12.10 -1.20
C GLN A 83 1.99 13.31 -0.36
N PHE A 84 1.90 14.50 -0.96
CA PHE A 84 1.54 15.72 -0.24
C PHE A 84 0.15 15.62 0.39
N HIS A 85 -0.80 15.04 -0.33
CA HIS A 85 -2.16 14.85 0.17
C HIS A 85 -2.23 13.78 1.27
N LEU A 86 -1.46 12.69 1.13
CA LEU A 86 -1.40 11.65 2.17
C LEU A 86 -0.75 12.14 3.46
N VAL A 87 0.31 12.94 3.35
CA VAL A 87 0.97 13.56 4.51
C VAL A 87 0.08 14.62 5.15
N ALA A 88 -0.59 15.47 4.36
CA ALA A 88 -1.54 16.44 4.89
C ALA A 88 -2.72 15.77 5.63
N LEU A 89 -3.23 14.65 5.10
CA LEU A 89 -4.22 13.83 5.79
C LEU A 89 -3.67 13.26 7.10
N SER A 90 -2.42 12.81 7.11
CA SER A 90 -1.75 12.35 8.33
C SER A 90 -1.65 13.44 9.39
N TYR A 91 -1.27 14.66 8.99
CA TYR A 91 -1.24 15.83 9.87
C TYR A 91 -2.63 16.16 10.43
N PHE A 92 -3.66 16.14 9.58
CA PHE A 92 -5.03 16.36 10.02
C PHE A 92 -5.49 15.32 11.07
N LEU A 93 -5.08 14.06 10.95
CA LEU A 93 -5.51 12.98 11.84
C LEU A 93 -4.68 12.88 13.14
N PHE A 94 -3.38 13.20 13.08
CA PHE A 94 -2.44 12.90 14.17
C PHE A 94 -1.64 14.12 14.67
N GLY A 95 -1.87 15.31 14.10
CA GLY A 95 -1.07 16.51 14.33
C GLY A 95 0.20 16.56 13.48
N ASP A 96 0.78 17.73 13.29
CA ASP A 96 2.03 17.94 12.57
C ASP A 96 3.24 17.56 13.43
N SER A 97 3.94 16.50 13.04
CA SER A 97 5.19 16.04 13.68
C SER A 97 6.05 15.27 12.67
N ASP A 98 7.31 15.02 13.03
CA ASP A 98 8.21 14.23 12.21
C ASP A 98 7.72 12.78 12.05
N ALA A 99 7.12 12.23 13.11
CA ALA A 99 6.50 10.93 13.09
C ALA A 99 5.27 10.88 12.18
N SER A 100 4.32 11.82 12.34
CA SER A 100 3.09 11.81 11.55
C SER A 100 3.37 12.04 10.06
N ALA A 101 4.42 12.79 9.71
CA ALA A 101 4.88 12.95 8.34
C ALA A 101 5.29 11.62 7.68
N ARG A 102 5.84 10.67 8.46
CA ARG A 102 6.37 9.39 7.99
C ARG A 102 5.35 8.25 8.05
N ILE A 103 4.23 8.42 8.76
CA ILE A 103 3.17 7.41 8.87
C ILE A 103 2.71 6.91 7.48
N PRO A 104 2.41 7.78 6.49
CA PRO A 104 1.98 7.33 5.17
C PRO A 104 3.01 6.42 4.45
N ALA A 105 4.29 6.75 4.52
CA ALA A 105 5.36 5.93 3.94
C ALA A 105 5.52 4.59 4.69
N ALA A 106 5.39 4.60 6.02
CA ALA A 106 5.45 3.41 6.86
C ALA A 106 4.30 2.45 6.57
N LEU A 107 3.08 2.98 6.45
CA LEU A 107 1.90 2.22 6.01
C LEU A 107 2.10 1.62 4.63
N ALA A 108 2.61 2.39 3.66
CA ALA A 108 2.85 1.91 2.31
C ALA A 108 3.90 0.77 2.29
N GLY A 109 4.96 0.88 3.08
CA GLY A 109 5.97 -0.18 3.23
C GLY A 109 5.42 -1.47 3.84
N VAL A 110 4.62 -1.36 4.91
CA VAL A 110 3.95 -2.54 5.52
C VAL A 110 2.96 -3.16 4.53
N ALA A 111 2.15 -2.33 3.86
CA ALA A 111 1.20 -2.77 2.86
C ALA A 111 1.89 -3.48 1.69
N ALA A 112 3.05 -3.00 1.25
CA ALA A 112 3.83 -3.65 0.20
C ALA A 112 4.27 -5.05 0.61
N ILE A 113 4.75 -5.24 1.85
CA ILE A 113 5.11 -6.56 2.38
C ILE A 113 3.86 -7.45 2.49
N GLY A 114 2.74 -6.93 2.99
CA GLY A 114 1.47 -7.66 3.08
C GLY A 114 0.93 -8.09 1.72
N LEU A 115 1.06 -7.24 0.72
CA LEU A 115 0.59 -7.50 -0.64
C LEU A 115 1.33 -8.68 -1.27
N VAL A 116 2.55 -9.01 -0.85
CA VAL A 116 3.27 -10.22 -1.29
C VAL A 116 2.42 -11.48 -1.13
N TRP A 117 1.54 -11.55 -0.11
CA TRP A 117 0.67 -12.71 0.13
C TRP A 117 -0.19 -13.07 -1.09
N VAL A 118 -0.69 -12.09 -1.84
CA VAL A 118 -1.54 -12.37 -3.01
C VAL A 118 -0.77 -13.08 -4.12
N PHE A 119 0.57 -12.99 -4.10
CA PHE A 119 1.46 -13.65 -5.04
C PHE A 119 1.80 -15.09 -4.66
N ARG A 120 1.30 -15.57 -3.52
CA ARG A 120 1.48 -16.95 -3.04
C ARG A 120 1.18 -18.02 -4.08
N ARG A 121 0.21 -17.78 -4.97
CA ARG A 121 -0.14 -18.77 -6.00
C ARG A 121 0.93 -18.97 -7.08
N TRP A 122 1.76 -17.94 -7.34
CA TRP A 122 2.85 -18.00 -8.33
C TRP A 122 4.19 -18.30 -7.66
N LEU A 123 4.44 -17.75 -6.48
CA LEU A 123 5.70 -17.95 -5.73
C LEU A 123 5.71 -19.25 -4.91
N GLY A 124 4.56 -19.86 -4.69
CA GLY A 124 4.39 -20.97 -3.77
C GLY A 124 4.52 -20.57 -2.29
N LYS A 125 4.40 -21.56 -1.40
CA LYS A 125 4.41 -21.36 0.06
C LYS A 125 5.74 -20.84 0.59
N ILE A 126 6.85 -21.38 0.09
CA ILE A 126 8.18 -20.98 0.56
C ILE A 126 8.56 -19.64 -0.07
N GLY A 127 8.31 -19.46 -1.36
CA GLY A 127 8.65 -18.23 -2.07
C GLY A 127 7.97 -17.00 -1.45
N VAL A 128 6.68 -17.08 -1.08
CA VAL A 128 5.99 -15.95 -0.45
C VAL A 128 6.60 -15.54 0.89
N ILE A 129 6.99 -16.53 1.71
CA ILE A 129 7.65 -16.27 3.01
C ILE A 129 9.04 -15.67 2.79
N VAL A 130 9.84 -16.25 1.89
CA VAL A 130 11.20 -15.77 1.59
C VAL A 130 11.15 -14.35 1.03
N THR A 131 10.27 -14.06 0.06
CA THR A 131 10.12 -12.71 -0.49
C THR A 131 9.71 -11.71 0.60
N ALA A 132 8.73 -12.03 1.43
CA ALA A 132 8.29 -11.14 2.50
C ALA A 132 9.39 -10.93 3.56
N ALA A 133 10.14 -11.97 3.90
CA ALA A 133 11.27 -11.88 4.82
C ALA A 133 12.40 -11.01 4.24
N LEU A 134 12.74 -11.17 2.97
CA LEU A 134 13.75 -10.34 2.30
C LEU A 134 13.32 -8.87 2.25
N MET A 135 12.06 -8.58 1.95
CA MET A 135 11.53 -7.21 1.99
C MET A 135 11.50 -6.65 3.43
N LEU A 136 11.21 -7.49 4.43
CA LEU A 136 11.22 -7.11 5.84
C LEU A 136 12.61 -6.67 6.31
N ILE A 137 13.66 -7.43 5.99
CA ILE A 137 15.03 -7.20 6.48
C ILE A 137 15.89 -6.31 5.56
N SER A 138 15.43 -6.02 4.33
CA SER A 138 16.17 -5.18 3.38
C SER A 138 16.42 -3.78 3.96
N PRO A 139 17.68 -3.35 4.13
CA PRO A 139 18.00 -2.03 4.66
C PRO A 139 17.42 -0.90 3.81
N PHE A 140 17.45 -1.08 2.48
CA PHE A 140 16.90 -0.12 1.54
C PHE A 140 15.40 0.06 1.74
N MET A 141 14.64 -1.05 1.81
CA MET A 141 13.19 -0.98 1.99
C MET A 141 12.81 -0.46 3.36
N LEU A 142 13.53 -0.84 4.42
CA LEU A 142 13.31 -0.32 5.76
C LEU A 142 13.54 1.20 5.81
N TYR A 143 14.61 1.69 5.19
CA TYR A 143 14.92 3.12 5.15
C TYR A 143 13.84 3.91 4.41
N TYR A 144 13.53 3.54 3.16
CA TYR A 144 12.59 4.30 2.32
C TYR A 144 11.12 4.17 2.76
N SER A 145 10.76 3.11 3.49
CA SER A 145 9.44 3.05 4.15
C SER A 145 9.34 3.92 5.40
N ARG A 146 10.42 4.59 5.82
CA ARG A 146 10.45 5.51 6.97
C ARG A 146 10.97 6.89 6.56
N TYR A 147 10.89 7.21 5.28
CA TYR A 147 11.43 8.42 4.68
C TYR A 147 10.30 9.09 3.91
N VAL A 148 10.08 10.39 4.11
CA VAL A 148 8.99 11.14 3.45
C VAL A 148 9.34 11.41 1.98
N ARG A 149 9.40 10.33 1.19
CA ARG A 149 9.67 10.33 -0.25
C ARG A 149 8.88 9.23 -0.94
N ASN A 150 8.71 9.42 -2.25
CA ASN A 150 7.72 8.72 -3.06
C ASN A 150 7.98 7.20 -3.22
N ASP A 151 9.16 6.71 -2.87
CA ASP A 151 9.62 5.34 -3.22
C ASP A 151 8.77 4.24 -2.57
N ALA A 152 8.31 4.43 -1.34
CA ALA A 152 7.47 3.43 -0.66
C ALA A 152 6.15 3.20 -1.41
N TYR A 153 5.54 4.29 -1.92
CA TYR A 153 4.31 4.19 -2.71
C TYR A 153 4.56 3.59 -4.09
N VAL A 154 5.68 3.94 -4.74
CA VAL A 154 6.11 3.35 -6.02
C VAL A 154 6.19 1.82 -5.91
N VAL A 155 6.79 1.30 -4.83
CA VAL A 155 6.88 -0.15 -4.60
C VAL A 155 5.49 -0.77 -4.42
N LEU A 156 4.65 -0.20 -3.57
CA LEU A 156 3.28 -0.70 -3.34
C LEU A 156 2.44 -0.70 -4.62
N LEU A 157 2.44 0.41 -5.35
CA LEU A 157 1.69 0.59 -6.58
C LEU A 157 2.23 -0.33 -7.68
N GLY A 158 3.55 -0.52 -7.77
CA GLY A 158 4.18 -1.49 -8.66
C GLY A 158 3.69 -2.91 -8.42
N LEU A 159 3.65 -3.35 -7.15
CA LEU A 159 3.10 -4.64 -6.77
C LEU A 159 1.59 -4.75 -7.10
N LEU A 160 0.81 -3.69 -6.91
CA LEU A 160 -0.61 -3.68 -7.31
C LEU A 160 -0.78 -3.84 -8.82
N MET A 161 0.06 -3.16 -9.62
CA MET A 161 0.04 -3.29 -11.08
C MET A 161 0.40 -4.71 -11.51
N PHE A 162 1.48 -5.31 -10.97
CA PHE A 162 1.82 -6.71 -11.27
C PHE A 162 0.70 -7.67 -10.88
N TRP A 163 0.08 -7.45 -9.72
CA TRP A 163 -1.04 -8.27 -9.28
C TRP A 163 -2.23 -8.17 -10.25
N ALA A 164 -2.61 -6.95 -10.64
CA ALA A 164 -3.69 -6.70 -11.59
C ALA A 164 -3.42 -7.37 -12.94
N VAL A 165 -2.21 -7.23 -13.48
CA VAL A 165 -1.81 -7.84 -14.77
C VAL A 165 -1.90 -9.36 -14.70
N PHE A 166 -1.30 -9.99 -13.69
CA PHE A 166 -1.33 -11.45 -13.57
C PHE A 166 -2.75 -11.98 -13.40
N ARG A 167 -3.59 -11.30 -12.61
CA ARG A 167 -5.00 -11.66 -12.46
C ARG A 167 -5.80 -11.50 -13.74
N TYR A 168 -5.53 -10.46 -14.52
CA TYR A 168 -6.19 -10.26 -15.79
C TYR A 168 -5.84 -11.39 -16.76
N PHE A 169 -4.58 -11.82 -16.83
CA PHE A 169 -4.20 -12.95 -17.69
C PHE A 169 -4.86 -14.27 -17.28
N GLU A 170 -5.03 -14.52 -15.98
CA GLU A 170 -5.69 -15.73 -15.46
C GLU A 170 -7.20 -15.74 -15.69
N THR A 171 -7.88 -14.60 -15.43
CA THR A 171 -9.34 -14.56 -15.32
C THR A 171 -10.04 -13.86 -16.48
N ARG A 172 -9.32 -13.01 -17.21
CA ARG A 172 -9.83 -12.13 -18.27
C ARG A 172 -10.97 -11.20 -17.84
N GLU A 173 -11.11 -10.94 -16.54
CA GLU A 173 -12.16 -10.06 -16.02
C GLU A 173 -11.75 -8.58 -16.05
N ASN A 174 -12.64 -7.70 -16.51
CA ASN A 174 -12.37 -6.25 -16.64
C ASN A 174 -12.04 -5.55 -15.32
N ARG A 175 -12.45 -6.10 -14.16
CA ARG A 175 -12.12 -5.50 -12.85
C ARG A 175 -10.63 -5.34 -12.62
N TRP A 176 -9.81 -6.22 -13.19
CA TRP A 176 -8.37 -6.16 -13.07
C TRP A 176 -7.78 -5.05 -13.95
N LEU A 177 -8.42 -4.73 -15.08
CA LEU A 177 -8.06 -3.56 -15.88
C LEU A 177 -8.37 -2.27 -15.11
N TYR A 178 -9.52 -2.18 -14.44
CA TYR A 178 -9.81 -1.01 -13.60
C TYR A 178 -8.82 -0.86 -12.45
N LEU A 179 -8.43 -1.96 -11.78
CA LEU A 179 -7.39 -1.92 -10.76
C LEU A 179 -6.05 -1.45 -11.33
N LEU A 180 -5.67 -1.95 -12.50
CA LEU A 180 -4.45 -1.53 -13.20
C LEU A 180 -4.49 -0.04 -13.54
N SER A 181 -5.59 0.45 -14.12
CA SER A 181 -5.75 1.87 -14.46
C SER A 181 -5.66 2.77 -13.23
N VAL A 182 -6.31 2.40 -12.12
CA VAL A 182 -6.24 3.16 -10.86
C VAL A 182 -4.82 3.14 -10.29
N ALA A 183 -4.18 1.96 -10.23
CA ALA A 183 -2.81 1.84 -9.73
C ALA A 183 -1.83 2.66 -10.57
N MET A 184 -1.99 2.65 -11.90
CA MET A 184 -1.15 3.42 -12.84
C MET A 184 -1.40 4.93 -12.71
N ALA A 185 -2.65 5.37 -12.57
CA ALA A 185 -2.97 6.79 -12.34
C ALA A 185 -2.39 7.29 -11.00
N LEU A 186 -2.48 6.49 -9.94
CA LEU A 186 -1.86 6.80 -8.65
C LEU A 186 -0.32 6.80 -8.74
N HIS A 187 0.26 5.90 -9.52
CA HIS A 187 1.72 5.85 -9.72
C HIS A 187 2.21 7.09 -10.46
N PHE A 188 1.48 7.51 -11.49
CA PHE A 188 1.72 8.77 -12.20
C PHE A 188 1.60 9.97 -11.26
N ALA A 189 0.59 9.98 -10.38
CA ALA A 189 0.44 11.00 -9.34
C ALA A 189 1.47 10.92 -8.21
N THR A 190 2.35 9.90 -8.21
CA THR A 190 3.40 9.71 -7.21
C THR A 190 4.76 10.19 -7.74
N LYS A 191 5.20 9.67 -8.89
CA LYS A 191 6.55 9.93 -9.42
C LYS A 191 6.57 9.72 -10.93
N GLU A 192 7.42 10.46 -11.64
CA GLU A 192 7.53 10.35 -13.10
C GLU A 192 8.09 9.00 -13.57
N THR A 193 8.57 8.14 -12.65
CA THR A 193 8.95 6.76 -12.96
C THR A 193 7.80 5.94 -13.55
N SER A 194 6.57 6.42 -13.53
CA SER A 194 5.44 5.81 -14.25
C SER A 194 5.66 5.67 -15.77
N PHE A 195 6.56 6.46 -16.36
CA PHE A 195 6.82 6.43 -17.80
C PHE A 195 7.95 5.47 -18.22
N LEU A 196 8.73 4.96 -17.28
CA LEU A 196 9.85 4.05 -17.51
C LEU A 196 9.39 2.60 -17.43
#